data_AF-A0A9I9E060-F1
#
_entry.id   AF-A0A9I9E060-F1
#
_cell.length_a   1.000
_cell.length_b   1.000
_cell.length_c   1.000
_cell.angle_alpha   90.00
_cell.angle_beta   90.00
_cell.angle_gamma   90.00
#
_symmetry.space_group_name_H-M   'P 1'
#
loop_
_entity.id
_entity.type
_entity.pdbx_description
1 polymer ?
#
loop_
_entity_poly.entity_id
_entity_poly.type
_entity_poly.pdbx_seq_one_letter_code
_entity_poly.pdbx_strand_id
1 'polypeptide(L)' 'MRRVMGLAISARISTSGMCASLAYFDTYRRAMPPANLVQAQRDLFGAHTYEQVDRQGSYHTEWTKLARNADAGVGIFN' A
#
# COMPACT_ATOMS: atom_id res chain seq x y z
N MET A 1 -19.41 12.84 -11.43
CA MET A 1 -19.53 11.75 -10.44
C MET A 1 -18.96 12.14 -9.07
N ARG A 2 -17.66 12.43 -8.93
CA ARG A 2 -17.04 12.83 -7.64
C ARG A 2 -17.73 13.99 -6.92
N ARG A 3 -18.14 15.04 -7.65
CA ARG A 3 -18.83 16.22 -7.07
C ARG A 3 -20.15 15.84 -6.38
N VAL A 4 -20.94 14.96 -6.99
CA VAL A 4 -22.24 14.51 -6.45
C VAL A 4 -22.02 13.65 -5.20
N MET A 5 -21.01 12.78 -5.23
CA MET A 5 -20.67 11.93 -4.08
C MET A 5 -20.12 12.74 -2.91
N GLY A 6 -19.29 13.75 -3.19
CA GLY A 6 -18.81 14.69 -2.16
C GLY A 6 -19.97 15.39 -1.45
N LEU A 7 -20.96 15.88 -2.21
CA LEU A 7 -22.17 16.48 -1.65
C LEU A 7 -22.98 15.49 -0.81
N ALA A 8 -23.18 14.26 -1.31
CA ALA A 8 -23.93 13.22 -0.59
C ALA A 8 -23.26 12.83 0.74
N ILE A 9 -21.93 12.69 0.75
CA ILE A 9 -21.15 12.41 1.96
C ILE A 9 -21.29 13.58 2.97
N SER A 10 -21.16 14.83 2.51
CA SER A 10 -21.36 16.01 3.36
C SER A 10 -22.79 16.08 3.92
N ALA A 11 -23.78 15.66 3.15
CA ALA A 11 -25.18 15.56 3.57
C ALA A 11 -25.49 14.32 4.42
N ARG A 12 -24.48 13.49 4.76
CA ARG A 12 -24.63 12.21 5.48
C ARG A 12 -25.57 11.20 4.82
N ILE A 13 -25.69 11.26 3.50
CA ILE A 13 -26.48 10.32 2.71
C ILE A 13 -25.57 9.18 2.26
N SER A 14 -25.97 7.94 2.56
CA SER A 14 -25.24 6.76 2.14
C SER A 14 -25.28 6.59 0.61
N THR A 15 -24.12 6.44 -0.01
CA THR A 15 -23.95 6.24 -1.46
C THR A 15 -23.04 5.05 -1.76
N SER A 16 -23.20 3.96 -1.01
CA SER A 16 -22.31 2.78 -1.03
C SER A 16 -22.07 2.21 -2.44
N GLY A 17 -23.12 2.00 -3.24
CA GLY A 17 -22.99 1.47 -4.61
C GLY A 17 -22.18 2.39 -5.53
N MET A 18 -22.46 3.69 -5.49
CA MET A 18 -21.74 4.69 -6.29
C MET A 18 -20.28 4.83 -5.85
N CYS A 19 -20.02 4.73 -4.54
CA CYS A 19 -18.67 4.67 -3.96
C CYS A 19 -17.89 3.46 -4.44
N ALA A 20 -18.50 2.27 -4.42
CA ALA A 20 -17.87 1.05 -4.89
C ALA A 20 -17.52 1.12 -6.39
N SER A 21 -18.45 1.57 -7.24
CA SER A 21 -18.21 1.70 -8.68
C SER A 21 -17.09 2.71 -9.00
N LEU A 22 -17.06 3.86 -8.32
CA LEU A 22 -15.99 4.84 -8.50
C LEU A 22 -14.63 4.31 -8.01
N ALA A 23 -14.61 3.66 -6.85
CA ALA A 23 -13.39 3.06 -6.32
C ALA A 23 -12.83 1.98 -7.27
N TYR A 24 -13.70 1.12 -7.82
CA TYR A 24 -13.31 0.12 -8.82
C TYR A 24 -12.73 0.75 -10.10
N PHE A 25 -13.37 1.79 -10.62
CA PHE A 25 -12.85 2.50 -11.79
C PHE A 25 -11.49 3.13 -11.52
N ASP A 26 -11.31 3.72 -10.33
CA ASP A 26 -10.06 4.34 -9.93
C ASP A 26 -8.95 3.32 -9.72
N THR A 27 -9.24 2.14 -9.16
CA THR A 27 -8.25 1.07 -9.02
C THR A 27 -7.88 0.49 -10.37
N TYR A 28 -8.85 0.27 -11.26
CA TYR A 28 -8.62 -0.29 -12.58
C TYR A 28 -7.69 0.57 -13.45
N ARG A 29 -7.76 1.90 -13.33
CA ARG A 29 -6.94 2.82 -14.11
C ARG A 29 -5.55 3.10 -13.52
N ARG A 30 -5.25 2.62 -12.31
CA ARG A 30 -3.94 2.82 -11.68
C ARG A 30 -2.95 1.79 -12.22
N ALA A 31 -1.86 2.28 -12.80
CA ALA A 31 -0.75 1.42 -13.24
C ALA A 31 -0.04 0.75 -12.05
N MET A 32 0.07 1.44 -10.91
CA MET A 32 0.69 0.91 -9.68
C MET A 32 -0.32 0.95 -8.52
N PRO A 33 -0.86 -0.21 -8.11
CA PRO A 33 -1.77 -0.28 -6.97
C PRO A 33 -0.99 -0.21 -5.63
N PRO A 34 -1.62 0.30 -4.55
CA PRO A 34 -1.02 0.33 -3.20
C PRO A 34 -0.87 -1.07 -2.56
N ALA A 35 -1.10 -2.14 -3.32
CA ALA A 35 -0.94 -3.53 -2.88
C ALA A 35 0.52 -3.88 -2.54
N ASN A 36 1.50 -3.10 -3.03
CA ASN A 36 2.91 -3.23 -2.68
C ASN A 36 3.15 -3.14 -1.17
N LEU A 37 2.50 -2.22 -0.47
CA LEU A 37 2.62 -2.08 0.98
C LEU A 37 2.06 -3.30 1.71
N VAL A 38 0.96 -3.86 1.20
CA VAL A 38 0.35 -5.08 1.76
C VAL A 38 1.31 -6.26 1.61
N GLN A 39 2.00 -6.40 0.48
CA GLN A 39 3.00 -7.45 0.31
C GLN A 39 4.20 -7.25 1.26
N ALA A 40 4.67 -6.01 1.44
CA ALA A 40 5.71 -5.71 2.42
C ALA A 40 5.27 -6.07 3.85
N GLN A 41 4.03 -5.77 4.24
CA GLN A 41 3.49 -6.16 5.55
C GLN A 41 3.38 -7.69 5.71
N ARG A 42 2.95 -8.40 4.67
CA ARG A 42 2.87 -9.87 4.67
C ARG A 42 4.25 -10.51 4.80
N ASP A 43 5.25 -9.93 4.14
CA ASP A 43 6.63 -10.38 4.23
C ASP A 43 7.26 -10.08 5.59
N LEU A 44 7.00 -8.90 6.15
CA LEU A 44 7.44 -8.47 7.47
C LEU A 44 6.98 -9.41 8.59
N PHE A 45 5.70 -9.78 8.61
CA PHE A 45 5.14 -10.58 9.70
C PHE A 45 5.14 -12.09 9.44
N GLY A 46 5.11 -12.51 8.17
CA GLY A 46 4.87 -13.90 7.81
C GLY A 46 5.90 -14.53 6.87
N ALA A 47 6.97 -13.82 6.51
CA ALA A 47 7.95 -14.28 5.52
C ALA A 47 7.30 -14.77 4.21
N HIS A 48 6.17 -14.15 3.84
CA HIS A 48 5.36 -14.57 2.69
C HIS A 48 5.99 -14.23 1.34
N THR A 49 7.14 -13.56 1.33
CA THR A 49 7.86 -13.14 0.12
C THR A 49 7.05 -12.19 -0.77
N TYR A 50 7.72 -11.50 -1.68
CA TYR A 50 7.09 -10.61 -2.65
C TYR A 50 7.88 -10.57 -3.96
N GLU A 51 7.24 -10.12 -5.03
CA GLU A 51 7.86 -9.93 -6.34
C GLU A 51 8.34 -8.49 -6.51
N GLN A 52 9.45 -8.30 -7.23
CA GLN A 52 9.97 -6.99 -7.56
C GLN A 52 9.56 -6.58 -8.99
N VAL A 53 9.52 -5.28 -9.24
CA VAL A 53 9.15 -4.73 -10.56
C VAL A 53 10.33 -4.78 -11.53
N ASP A 54 11.55 -4.63 -11.01
CA ASP A 54 12.80 -4.59 -11.77
C ASP A 54 13.38 -5.99 -12.04
N ARG A 55 13.03 -6.99 -11.21
CA ARG A 55 13.59 -8.34 -11.31
C ARG A 55 12.54 -9.41 -11.11
N GLN A 56 12.60 -10.42 -11.96
CA GLN A 56 11.75 -11.60 -11.85
C GLN A 56 12.27 -12.53 -10.74
N GLY A 57 11.36 -12.97 -9.88
CA GLY A 57 11.66 -13.86 -8.77
C GLY A 57 10.83 -13.54 -7.54
N SER A 58 10.93 -14.41 -6.54
CA SER A 58 10.34 -14.19 -5.22
C SER A 58 11.42 -13.79 -4.22
N TYR A 59 11.16 -12.74 -3.46
CA TYR A 59 12.12 -12.12 -2.56
C TYR A 59 11.58 -12.06 -1.14
N HIS A 60 12.41 -12.44 -0.17
CA HIS A 60 12.17 -12.22 1.25
C HIS A 60 13.10 -11.11 1.75
N THR A 61 12.59 -10.17 2.54
CA THR A 61 13.40 -9.14 3.18
C THR A 61 13.50 -9.39 4.68
N GLU A 62 14.72 -9.36 5.20
CA GLU A 62 14.98 -9.46 6.64
C GLU A 62 14.79 -8.09 7.32
N TRP A 63 13.54 -7.67 7.45
CA TRP A 63 13.16 -6.33 7.90
C TRP A 63 13.75 -5.94 9.27
N THR A 64 13.81 -6.88 10.21
CA THR A 64 14.37 -6.64 11.56
C THR A 64 15.87 -6.37 11.53
N LYS A 65 16.61 -7.01 10.61
CA LYS A 65 18.04 -6.75 10.42
C LYS A 65 18.25 -5.41 9.74
N LEU A 66 17.41 -5.07 8.76
CA LEU A 66 17.42 -3.78 8.09
C LEU A 66 17.20 -2.62 9.07
N ALA A 67 16.21 -2.74 9.95
CA ALA A 67 15.91 -1.73 10.97
C ALA A 67 17.09 -1.51 11.93
N ARG A 68 17.70 -2.58 12.45
CA ARG A 68 18.89 -2.48 13.31
C ARG A 68 20.09 -1.83 12.63
N ASN A 69 20.33 -2.12 11.35
CA ASN A 69 21.43 -1.51 10.60
C ASN A 69 21.18 -0.02 10.33
N ALA A 70 19.92 0.38 10.15
CA ALA A 70 19.54 1.79 10.04
C ALA A 70 19.82 2.54 11.35
N ASP A 71 19.48 1.94 12.49
CA ASP A 71 19.75 2.52 13.82
C ASP A 71 21.25 2.58 14.14
N ALA A 72 22.03 1.58 13.71
CA ALA A 72 23.48 1.56 13.89
C ALA A 72 24.21 2.67 13.10
N GLY A 73 23.67 3.10 11.95
CA GLY A 73 24.21 4.21 11.15
C GLY A 73 23.93 5.59 11.75
N VAL A 74 22.94 5.71 12.65
CA VAL A 74 22.62 6.95 13.37
C VAL A 74 23.62 7.23 14.51
N GLY A 75 24.37 6.22 14.97
CA GLY A 75 25.36 6.33 16.04
C GLY A 75 26.74 6.88 15.63
N ILE A 76 26.99 7.19 14.35
CA ILE A 76 28.30 7.71 13.88
C ILE A 76 28.37 9.26 13.91
N PHE A 77 27.26 9.92 14.24
CA PHE A 77 27.19 11.39 14.31
C PHE A 77 26.94 11.94 15.73
N ASN A 78 27.37 11.24 16.79
CA ASN A 78 27.38 11.78 18.15
C ASN A 78 28.76 11.63 18.79
#